data_AF-A0A6B9Z9X8-F1
#
_entry.id   AF-A0A6B9Z9X8-F1
#
_cell.length_a   1.000
_cell.length_b   1.000
_cell.length_c   1.000
_cell.angle_alpha   90.00
_cell.angle_beta   90.00
_cell.angle_gamma   90.00
#
_symmetry.space_group_name_H-M   'P 1'
#
loop_
_entity.id
_entity.type
_entity.pdbx_description
1 polymer ?
#
loop_
_entity_poly.entity_id
_entity_poly.type
_entity_poly.pdbx_seq_one_letter_code
_entity_poly.pdbx_strand_id
1 'polypeptide(L)'
;MAPAFAGDPVYPAMLIPDSLKKNAHVVKRLEEVTVKINDPGDVRVTTHYVITVLDPKGERYARMYEYYDKLQDIRSIRGTLYDELGMPVKKLKQSDIEDLSGTGSSSLMTDDRVKRHAFYHNIYPHTVEYEIEVKYNHSFYLPSWYPQEDECIAVEQSKLLVIAPKDYIMRYKATNCKGEPVKGTEGSSSTYTWEVKNLCAEEEEPYTPRWTQRMPAVLLAPSSFEMQKYKGNMTTWEEFGHFYYDLNAGRDVLPEHVKQTVHQLTDGKSREEKIAKLYGYLQQNTRYVSIQLGIGGWQTFDANYVATKGYGDCKALSNYMCALLKEAGIKANCALVRAGAQENDIVQADFSCSRFNHVILCIPDKKDTTWLECTSNTAPVGYLGEFTADRLVLLVDENGSKLIRTPVYPLESNLQTRTINAVIDASGDMKLRAATRYSGLQQDHLHARVNGLTKDKILEGLREAGFFSSYDVTGYDWREQKSVLPFIDEQMDISAHAYATVTGKRMFIEPNLLNKSSGRLSADSTRKSAIYLNYSYRDVDSVKITIPEGYTAEAVPQPVSLDSQFGKYSSKVTLEGNMIVYVRAIDHKGGHYPASAYGDLAKFYNAMYKADRGRIVLVKK
;
A
#
# COMPACT_ATOMS: atom_id res chain seq x y z
N MET A 1 18.75 43.38 14.73
CA MET A 1 18.87 43.94 13.37
C MET A 1 19.55 42.90 12.50
N ALA A 2 18.78 42.21 11.65
CA ALA A 2 19.34 41.32 10.65
C ALA A 2 19.98 42.19 9.53
N PRO A 3 21.07 41.76 8.89
CA PRO A 3 21.60 42.46 7.73
C PRO A 3 20.53 42.44 6.63
N ALA A 4 20.09 43.62 6.19
CA ALA A 4 19.21 43.74 5.04
C ALA A 4 19.97 43.25 3.80
N PHE A 5 19.53 42.12 3.24
CA PHE A 5 19.95 41.71 1.92
C PHE A 5 19.34 42.69 0.92
N ALA A 6 20.16 43.60 0.38
CA ALA A 6 19.76 44.47 -0.72
C ALA A 6 19.62 43.61 -1.99
N GLY A 7 18.39 43.30 -2.37
CA GLY A 7 18.02 42.59 -3.59
C GLY A 7 16.53 42.82 -3.88
N ASP A 8 16.15 42.78 -5.15
CA ASP A 8 14.74 42.87 -5.53
C ASP A 8 13.96 41.66 -4.97
N PRO A 9 12.69 41.85 -4.58
CA PRO A 9 11.83 40.75 -4.12
C PRO A 9 11.77 39.59 -5.12
N VAL A 10 11.99 38.37 -4.63
CA VAL A 10 11.92 37.13 -5.42
C VAL A 10 10.79 36.25 -4.89
N TYR A 11 9.86 35.86 -5.77
CA TYR A 11 8.67 35.08 -5.43
C TYR A 11 7.71 35.68 -4.36
N PRO A 12 7.33 36.98 -4.41
CA PRO A 12 6.31 37.50 -3.48
C PRO A 12 5.04 36.66 -3.48
N ALA A 13 4.52 36.33 -2.29
CA ALA A 13 3.36 35.45 -2.15
C ALA A 13 2.08 36.09 -2.73
N MET A 14 2.00 37.42 -2.74
CA MET A 14 0.90 38.18 -3.34
C MET A 14 0.76 37.97 -4.86
N LEU A 15 1.82 37.53 -5.54
CA LEU A 15 1.79 37.25 -6.98
C LEU A 15 1.22 35.87 -7.31
N ILE A 16 0.98 35.02 -6.32
CA ILE A 16 0.30 33.73 -6.54
C ILE A 16 -1.15 34.02 -6.96
N PRO A 17 -1.61 33.52 -8.12
CA PRO A 17 -3.01 33.61 -8.53
C PRO A 17 -3.95 33.00 -7.49
N ASP A 18 -5.07 33.65 -7.20
CA ASP A 18 -6.02 33.17 -6.18
C ASP A 18 -6.59 31.78 -6.49
N SER A 19 -6.68 31.42 -7.78
CA SER A 19 -7.08 30.08 -8.21
C SER A 19 -6.15 28.98 -7.70
N LEU A 20 -4.85 29.27 -7.56
CA LEU A 20 -3.84 28.32 -7.07
C LEU A 20 -3.76 28.26 -5.55
N LYS A 21 -4.37 29.21 -4.83
CA LYS A 21 -4.47 29.16 -3.36
C LYS A 21 -5.67 28.32 -2.89
N LYS A 22 -6.69 28.16 -3.74
CA LYS A 22 -7.89 27.40 -3.39
C LYS A 22 -7.53 25.94 -3.12
N ASN A 23 -7.90 25.43 -1.95
CA ASN A 23 -7.63 24.06 -1.45
C ASN A 23 -6.14 23.71 -1.27
N ALA A 24 -5.23 24.62 -1.61
CA ALA A 24 -3.81 24.37 -1.54
C ALA A 24 -3.27 24.67 -0.13
N HIS A 25 -2.38 23.80 0.35
CA HIS A 25 -1.54 24.10 1.52
C HIS A 25 -0.16 24.61 1.11
N VAL A 26 0.24 24.31 -0.13
CA VAL A 26 1.47 24.81 -0.75
C VAL A 26 1.25 25.09 -2.23
N VAL A 27 2.00 26.04 -2.77
CA VAL A 27 2.08 26.31 -4.21
C VAL A 27 3.51 26.11 -4.69
N LYS A 28 3.73 25.11 -5.54
CA LYS A 28 4.95 24.95 -6.33
C LYS A 28 4.98 26.05 -7.38
N ARG A 29 5.74 27.12 -7.08
CA ARG A 29 5.90 28.31 -7.93
C ARG A 29 6.68 27.95 -9.20
N LEU A 30 7.69 27.12 -9.05
CA LEU A 30 8.57 26.66 -10.11
C LEU A 30 9.08 25.26 -9.77
N GLU A 31 9.23 24.44 -10.79
CA GLU A 31 10.10 23.27 -10.76
C GLU A 31 10.71 23.06 -12.13
N GLU A 32 12.01 22.84 -12.16
CA GLU A 32 12.75 22.38 -13.33
C GLU A 32 13.53 21.13 -12.96
N VAL A 33 13.16 20.01 -13.57
CA VAL A 33 13.88 18.73 -13.46
C VAL A 33 14.64 18.51 -14.75
N THR A 34 15.97 18.49 -14.69
CA THR A 34 16.82 18.15 -15.82
C THR A 34 17.42 16.76 -15.63
N VAL A 35 17.09 15.82 -16.52
CA VAL A 35 17.66 14.47 -16.56
C VAL A 35 18.63 14.39 -17.73
N LYS A 36 19.92 14.49 -17.45
CA LYS A 36 20.98 14.39 -18.44
C LYS A 36 21.61 13.00 -18.41
N ILE A 37 21.34 12.21 -19.42
CA ILE A 37 21.98 10.91 -19.65
C ILE A 37 23.27 11.20 -20.42
N ASN A 38 24.44 10.99 -19.81
CA ASN A 38 25.72 11.12 -20.53
C ASN A 38 26.01 9.81 -21.28
N ASP A 39 25.84 8.70 -20.57
CA ASP A 39 25.95 7.33 -21.06
C ASP A 39 25.15 6.40 -20.11
N PRO A 40 24.96 5.09 -20.42
CA PRO A 40 24.21 4.18 -19.58
C PRO A 40 24.70 4.02 -18.12
N GLY A 41 25.93 4.42 -17.81
CA GLY A 41 26.55 4.38 -16.48
C GLY A 41 26.71 5.75 -15.81
N ASP A 42 26.30 6.86 -16.44
CA ASP A 42 26.34 8.20 -15.85
C ASP A 42 25.10 9.02 -16.23
N VAL A 43 24.18 9.17 -15.27
CA VAL A 43 22.99 10.02 -15.38
C VAL A 43 23.05 11.12 -14.33
N ARG A 44 22.84 12.36 -14.74
CA ARG A 44 22.75 13.53 -13.86
C ARG A 44 21.32 14.00 -13.78
N VAL A 45 20.84 14.20 -12.56
CA VAL A 45 19.52 14.78 -12.31
C VAL A 45 19.72 16.06 -11.52
N THR A 46 19.27 17.17 -12.09
CA THR A 46 19.26 18.46 -11.41
C THR A 46 17.81 18.87 -11.20
N THR A 47 17.44 19.07 -9.94
CA THR A 47 16.10 19.51 -9.55
C THR A 47 16.21 20.89 -8.92
N HIS A 48 15.62 21.89 -9.55
CA HIS A 48 15.42 23.23 -8.98
C HIS A 48 13.93 23.40 -8.71
N TYR A 49 13.54 23.68 -7.48
CA TYR A 49 12.13 23.91 -7.14
C TYR A 49 11.95 25.04 -6.13
N VAL A 50 10.81 25.70 -6.24
CA VAL A 50 10.39 26.83 -5.40
C VAL A 50 8.98 26.56 -4.92
N ILE A 51 8.79 26.46 -3.60
CA ILE A 51 7.52 26.15 -2.97
C ILE A 51 7.17 27.25 -1.98
N THR A 52 6.01 27.89 -2.17
CA THR A 52 5.42 28.79 -1.17
C THR A 52 4.48 27.99 -0.28
N VAL A 53 4.74 27.99 1.03
CA VAL A 53 3.91 27.38 2.06
C VAL A 53 2.85 28.39 2.50
N LEU A 54 1.58 28.01 2.42
CA LEU A 54 0.46 28.91 2.72
C LEU A 54 0.01 28.82 4.17
N ASP A 55 0.16 27.65 4.80
CA ASP A 55 -0.31 27.39 6.17
C ASP A 55 0.47 26.22 6.83
N PRO A 56 0.28 25.97 8.15
CA PRO A 56 1.02 24.92 8.86
C PRO A 56 0.87 23.50 8.32
N LYS A 57 -0.22 23.17 7.61
CA LYS A 57 -0.41 21.83 7.02
C LYS A 57 0.51 21.62 5.82
N GLY A 58 0.95 22.70 5.18
CA GLY A 58 1.87 22.67 4.04
C GLY A 58 3.34 22.43 4.40
N GLU A 59 3.72 22.62 5.67
CA GLU A 59 5.11 22.55 6.14
C GLU A 59 5.81 21.23 5.78
N ARG A 60 5.06 20.12 5.73
CA ARG A 60 5.62 18.81 5.36
C ARG A 60 6.23 18.78 3.96
N TYR A 61 5.74 19.60 3.03
CA TYR A 61 6.20 19.67 1.63
C TYR A 61 7.37 20.64 1.43
N ALA A 62 7.68 21.51 2.40
CA ALA A 62 8.83 22.40 2.36
C ALA A 62 10.14 21.75 2.85
N ARG A 63 10.04 20.51 3.32
CA ARG A 63 11.17 19.71 3.79
C ARG A 63 11.85 19.05 2.61
N MET A 64 13.16 19.23 2.53
CA MET A 64 13.99 18.53 1.55
C MET A 64 14.38 17.17 2.11
N TYR A 65 14.14 16.14 1.31
CA TYR A 65 14.63 14.77 1.51
C TYR A 65 15.28 14.31 0.22
N GLU A 66 16.56 14.00 0.25
CA GLU A 66 17.28 13.47 -0.90
C GLU A 66 18.01 12.19 -0.51
N TYR A 67 17.72 11.09 -1.21
CA TYR A 67 18.30 9.78 -0.92
C TYR A 67 19.61 9.60 -1.68
N TYR A 68 20.53 8.84 -1.10
CA TYR A 68 21.77 8.45 -1.75
C TYR A 68 22.25 7.10 -1.19
N ASP A 69 23.00 6.37 -2.01
CA ASP A 69 23.48 5.01 -1.72
C ASP A 69 24.74 4.74 -2.57
N LYS A 70 25.11 3.48 -2.82
CA LYS A 70 26.24 3.15 -3.71
C LYS A 70 25.93 3.34 -5.20
N LEU A 71 24.70 3.59 -5.57
CA LEU A 71 24.19 3.73 -6.93
C LEU A 71 23.90 5.20 -7.30
N GLN A 72 23.64 6.06 -6.32
CA GLN A 72 23.41 7.48 -6.48
C GLN A 72 24.15 8.32 -5.43
N ASP A 73 24.79 9.40 -5.89
CA ASP A 73 25.55 10.35 -5.06
C ASP A 73 24.95 11.76 -5.19
N ILE A 74 24.68 12.41 -4.05
CA ILE A 74 24.30 13.83 -4.03
C ILE A 74 25.55 14.69 -4.26
N ARG A 75 25.54 15.50 -5.32
CA ARG A 75 26.66 16.35 -5.75
C ARG A 75 26.58 17.75 -5.18
N SER A 76 25.39 18.32 -5.10
CA SER A 76 25.18 19.61 -4.45
C SER A 76 23.77 19.76 -3.92
N ILE A 77 23.63 20.52 -2.84
CA ILE A 77 22.36 20.99 -2.28
C ILE A 77 22.54 22.47 -1.96
N ARG A 78 21.67 23.30 -2.53
CA ARG A 78 21.54 24.73 -2.21
C ARG A 78 20.10 24.97 -1.80
N GLY A 79 19.89 25.97 -0.94
CA GLY A 79 18.54 26.41 -0.66
C GLY A 79 18.48 27.78 0.01
N THR A 80 17.33 28.43 -0.13
CA THR A 80 17.04 29.75 0.42
C THR A 80 15.60 29.80 0.94
N LEU A 81 15.42 30.42 2.09
CA LEU A 81 14.14 30.81 2.66
C LEU A 81 13.88 32.27 2.34
N TYR A 82 12.67 32.57 1.89
CA TYR A 82 12.15 33.91 1.66
C TYR A 82 10.90 34.16 2.51
N ASP A 83 10.69 35.40 2.93
CA ASP A 83 9.47 35.82 3.61
C ASP A 83 8.30 36.03 2.64
N GLU A 84 7.14 36.48 3.15
CA GLU A 84 5.92 36.72 2.36
C GLU A 84 6.12 37.74 1.24
N LEU A 85 7.05 38.69 1.43
CA LEU A 85 7.36 39.74 0.46
C LEU A 85 8.35 39.26 -0.59
N GLY A 86 8.94 38.07 -0.43
CA GLY A 86 9.97 37.54 -1.33
C GLY A 86 11.38 38.01 -0.98
N MET A 87 11.60 38.51 0.24
CA MET A 87 12.93 38.92 0.69
C MET A 87 13.67 37.71 1.30
N PRO A 88 14.96 37.50 0.99
CA PRO A 88 15.70 36.37 1.52
C PRO A 88 15.93 36.53 3.03
N VAL A 89 15.49 35.53 3.79
CA VAL A 89 15.58 35.47 5.26
C VAL A 89 16.77 34.63 5.70
N LYS A 90 16.96 33.45 5.09
CA LYS A 90 18.01 32.50 5.48
C LYS A 90 18.48 31.71 4.27
N LYS A 91 19.80 31.51 4.14
CA LYS A 91 20.38 30.54 3.21
C LYS A 91 20.72 29.24 3.94
N LEU A 92 20.55 28.12 3.25
CA LEU A 92 20.95 26.81 3.74
C LEU A 92 22.46 26.81 4.00
N LYS A 93 22.86 26.28 5.16
CA LYS A 93 24.24 25.95 5.48
C LYS A 93 24.43 24.45 5.37
N GLN A 94 25.56 23.99 4.84
CA GLN A 94 25.84 22.56 4.74
C GLN A 94 25.83 21.86 6.10
N SER A 95 26.19 22.57 7.17
CA SER A 95 26.12 22.08 8.56
C SER A 95 24.69 21.84 9.08
N ASP A 96 23.69 22.45 8.44
CA ASP A 96 22.29 22.34 8.84
C ASP A 96 21.61 21.13 8.15
N ILE A 97 22.30 20.48 7.20
CA ILE A 97 21.79 19.27 6.54
C ILE A 97 22.04 18.07 7.46
N GLU A 98 20.96 17.42 7.87
CA GLU A 98 21.03 16.19 8.61
C GLU A 98 21.34 15.02 7.66
N ASP A 99 22.20 14.11 8.10
CA ASP A 99 22.56 12.91 7.35
C ASP A 99 22.15 11.67 8.14
N LEU A 100 21.03 11.08 7.72
CA LEU A 100 20.35 10.03 8.45
C LEU A 100 20.47 8.70 7.70
N SER A 101 20.38 7.60 8.45
CA SER A 101 20.18 6.28 7.84
C SER A 101 18.85 6.27 7.08
N GLY A 102 18.85 5.78 5.83
CA GLY A 102 17.67 5.57 5.01
C GLY A 102 16.85 4.34 5.42
N THR A 103 17.33 3.58 6.42
CA THR A 103 16.61 2.45 7.00
C THR A 103 15.27 2.89 7.61
N GLY A 104 14.15 2.41 7.05
CA GLY A 104 12.92 2.25 7.83
C GLY A 104 13.08 1.14 8.87
N SER A 105 12.12 1.00 9.80
CA SER A 105 12.12 -0.08 10.81
C SER A 105 12.06 -1.51 10.23
N SER A 106 11.95 -1.64 8.91
CA SER A 106 11.80 -2.90 8.17
C SER A 106 13.09 -3.45 7.54
N SER A 107 14.19 -2.68 7.49
CA SER A 107 15.47 -3.12 6.92
C SER A 107 16.57 -3.24 7.97
N LEU A 108 17.26 -4.39 8.02
CA LEU A 108 18.35 -4.60 8.97
C LEU A 108 19.62 -3.89 8.53
N MET A 109 19.91 -3.90 7.23
CA MET A 109 21.10 -3.26 6.67
C MET A 109 20.82 -2.77 5.25
N THR A 110 20.93 -1.47 5.03
CA THR A 110 20.94 -0.88 3.69
C THR A 110 22.07 0.15 3.59
N ASP A 111 22.55 0.40 2.38
CA ASP A 111 23.43 1.53 2.06
C ASP A 111 22.65 2.81 1.75
N ASP A 112 21.31 2.74 1.75
CA ASP A 112 20.42 3.90 1.67
C ASP A 112 20.69 4.85 2.83
N ARG A 113 20.93 6.10 2.48
CA ARG A 113 21.02 7.24 3.38
C ARG A 113 20.13 8.35 2.85
N VAL A 114 19.71 9.24 3.74
CA VAL A 114 18.88 10.40 3.38
C VAL A 114 19.49 11.66 3.95
N LYS A 115 19.70 12.65 3.08
CA LYS A 115 19.97 14.02 3.50
C LYS A 115 18.64 14.73 3.72
N ARG A 116 18.46 15.30 4.91
CA ARG A 116 17.23 16.00 5.29
C ARG A 116 17.54 17.44 5.69
N HIS A 117 16.69 18.37 5.25
CA HIS A 117 16.75 19.74 5.73
C HIS A 117 15.34 20.37 5.78
N ALA A 118 15.11 21.23 6.76
CA ALA A 118 13.95 22.10 6.83
C ALA A 118 14.38 23.47 7.40
N PHE A 119 13.75 24.54 6.93
CA PHE A 119 14.05 25.88 7.45
C PHE A 119 13.34 26.19 8.78
N TYR A 120 12.31 25.40 9.14
CA TYR A 120 11.52 25.54 10.38
C TYR A 120 10.99 26.97 10.59
N HIS A 121 10.25 27.49 9.60
CA HIS A 121 9.75 28.86 9.62
C HIS A 121 8.23 28.89 9.84
N ASN A 122 7.79 29.38 11.01
CA ASN A 122 6.38 29.33 11.42
C ASN A 122 5.59 30.62 11.10
N ILE A 123 6.07 31.43 10.15
CA ILE A 123 5.34 32.59 9.63
C ILE A 123 4.88 32.24 8.22
N TYR A 124 3.61 32.48 7.93
CA TYR A 124 2.98 32.10 6.68
C TYR A 124 2.30 33.32 6.02
N PRO A 125 2.37 33.44 4.68
CA PRO A 125 3.07 32.55 3.78
C PRO A 125 4.60 32.77 3.81
N HIS A 126 5.37 31.73 3.46
CA HIS A 126 6.81 31.85 3.22
C HIS A 126 7.22 30.95 2.06
N THR A 127 8.39 31.19 1.46
CA THR A 127 8.85 30.44 0.29
C THR A 127 10.18 29.75 0.56
N VAL A 128 10.27 28.48 0.22
CA VAL A 128 11.53 27.73 0.18
C VAL A 128 11.93 27.47 -1.26
N GLU A 129 13.21 27.64 -1.54
CA GLU A 129 13.84 27.29 -2.80
C GLU A 129 14.94 26.28 -2.54
N TYR A 130 15.03 25.25 -3.37
CA TYR A 130 16.14 24.31 -3.37
C TYR A 130 16.63 24.03 -4.79
N GLU A 131 17.93 23.84 -4.93
CA GLU A 131 18.58 23.33 -6.13
C GLU A 131 19.46 22.15 -5.71
N ILE A 132 19.22 20.99 -6.30
CA ILE A 132 19.84 19.72 -5.93
C ILE A 132 20.39 19.06 -7.19
N GLU A 133 21.63 18.60 -7.16
CA GLU A 133 22.20 17.76 -8.21
C GLU A 133 22.52 16.37 -7.65
N VAL A 134 21.99 15.34 -8.28
CA VAL A 134 22.24 13.92 -7.99
C VAL A 134 22.89 13.26 -9.20
N LYS A 135 23.94 12.47 -8.95
CA LYS A 135 24.56 11.59 -9.94
C LYS A 135 24.09 10.17 -9.69
N TYR A 136 23.49 9.54 -10.70
CA TYR A 136 23.31 8.09 -10.76
C TYR A 136 24.48 7.48 -11.54
N ASN A 137 25.05 6.39 -11.03
CA ASN A 137 26.09 5.61 -11.71
C ASN A 137 25.51 4.45 -12.56
N HIS A 138 24.27 4.61 -12.97
CA HIS A 138 23.48 3.66 -13.75
C HIS A 138 22.35 4.39 -14.47
N SER A 139 21.78 3.75 -15.50
CA SER A 139 20.53 4.17 -16.14
C SER A 139 19.39 3.19 -15.91
N PHE A 140 19.60 2.15 -15.08
CA PHE A 140 18.65 1.08 -14.81
C PHE A 140 17.26 1.57 -14.38
N TYR A 141 17.20 2.55 -13.48
CA TYR A 141 15.98 3.31 -13.25
C TYR A 141 16.26 4.77 -13.58
N LEU A 142 15.39 5.37 -14.40
CA LEU A 142 15.36 6.80 -14.65
C LEU A 142 14.29 7.42 -13.75
N PRO A 143 14.48 8.66 -13.27
CA PRO A 143 13.49 9.32 -12.43
C PRO A 143 12.18 9.48 -13.18
N SER A 144 11.08 9.29 -12.48
CA SER A 144 9.75 9.64 -12.99
C SER A 144 9.43 11.07 -12.57
N TRP A 145 8.73 11.81 -13.42
CA TRP A 145 8.34 13.18 -13.14
C TRP A 145 6.87 13.23 -12.73
N TYR A 146 6.63 13.76 -11.53
CA TYR A 146 5.31 13.96 -10.92
C TYR A 146 5.19 15.44 -10.53
N PRO A 147 4.83 16.34 -11.45
CA PRO A 147 4.76 17.78 -11.21
C PRO A 147 3.90 18.20 -10.01
N GLN A 148 2.92 17.39 -9.62
CA GLN A 148 2.01 17.63 -8.49
C GLN A 148 1.97 16.37 -7.59
N GLU A 149 2.74 16.37 -6.50
CA GLU A 149 2.99 15.17 -5.69
C GLU A 149 1.82 14.77 -4.78
N ASP A 150 0.90 15.69 -4.53
CA ASP A 150 -0.26 15.49 -3.65
C ASP A 150 -1.42 16.40 -4.09
N GLU A 151 -2.65 16.00 -3.76
CA GLU A 151 -3.88 16.74 -4.07
C GLU A 151 -3.85 18.16 -3.52
N CYS A 152 -3.28 18.38 -2.34
CA CYS A 152 -3.25 19.70 -1.69
C CYS A 152 -2.09 20.61 -2.16
N ILE A 153 -1.36 20.22 -3.20
CA ILE A 153 -0.30 21.02 -3.83
C ILE A 153 -0.86 21.66 -5.10
N ALA A 154 -0.77 22.98 -5.22
CA ALA A 154 -0.98 23.65 -6.52
C ALA A 154 0.36 23.86 -7.24
N VAL A 155 0.34 23.92 -8.57
CA VAL A 155 1.52 24.09 -9.42
C VAL A 155 1.30 25.28 -10.35
N GLU A 156 2.10 26.33 -10.18
CA GLU A 156 2.14 27.45 -11.11
C GLU A 156 2.87 27.03 -12.40
N GLN A 157 4.07 26.45 -12.25
CA GLN A 157 4.84 25.89 -13.35
C GLN A 157 5.70 24.72 -12.88
N SER A 158 5.76 23.66 -13.68
CA SER A 158 6.73 22.58 -13.53
C SER A 158 7.15 22.08 -14.91
N LYS A 159 8.43 21.75 -15.07
CA LYS A 159 9.05 21.33 -16.32
C LYS A 159 10.00 20.15 -16.11
N LEU A 160 9.92 19.18 -17.01
CA LEU A 160 10.91 18.12 -17.17
C LEU A 160 11.67 18.34 -18.48
N LEU A 161 12.99 18.38 -18.42
CA LEU A 161 13.89 18.35 -19.57
C LEU A 161 14.75 17.08 -19.51
N VAL A 162 14.66 16.25 -20.54
CA VAL A 162 15.57 15.10 -20.71
C VAL A 162 16.56 15.40 -21.83
N ILE A 163 17.84 15.17 -21.56
CA ILE A 163 18.95 15.33 -22.52
C ILE A 163 19.63 13.96 -22.65
N ALA A 164 19.68 13.39 -23.84
CA ALA A 164 20.29 12.07 -24.07
C ALA A 164 21.14 12.06 -25.36
N PRO A 165 22.13 11.16 -25.50
CA PRO A 165 22.82 10.95 -26.75
C PRO A 165 21.84 10.58 -27.88
N LYS A 166 22.13 10.98 -29.11
CA LYS A 166 21.21 10.77 -30.26
C LYS A 166 20.87 9.29 -30.52
N ASP A 167 21.80 8.42 -30.19
CA ASP A 167 21.77 6.97 -30.33
C ASP A 167 21.25 6.25 -29.07
N TYR A 168 21.02 6.98 -27.97
CA TYR A 168 20.42 6.42 -26.77
C TYR A 168 18.90 6.35 -26.87
N ILE A 169 18.37 5.13 -26.89
CA ILE A 169 16.93 4.89 -26.95
C ILE A 169 16.35 4.99 -25.54
N MET A 170 15.83 6.18 -25.20
CA MET A 170 15.01 6.41 -24.02
C MET A 170 13.53 6.26 -24.38
N ARG A 171 12.81 5.40 -23.65
CA ARG A 171 11.37 5.24 -23.75
C ARG A 171 10.69 6.10 -22.68
N TYR A 172 9.49 6.59 -22.99
CA TYR A 172 8.69 7.36 -22.05
C TYR A 172 7.22 6.99 -22.15
N LYS A 173 6.50 7.20 -21.06
CA LYS A 173 5.04 7.13 -21.03
C LYS A 173 4.49 8.30 -20.23
N ALA A 174 3.76 9.17 -20.91
CA ALA A 174 3.06 10.28 -20.28
C ALA A 174 1.61 9.85 -19.94
N THR A 175 1.18 10.12 -18.72
CA THR A 175 -0.19 9.87 -18.24
C THR A 175 -0.79 11.18 -17.76
N ASN A 176 -2.03 11.49 -18.15
CA ASN A 176 -2.72 12.73 -17.79
C ASN A 176 -1.98 14.03 -18.20
N CYS A 177 -0.95 13.96 -19.05
CA CYS A 177 -0.30 15.13 -19.68
C CYS A 177 -0.99 15.50 -20.99
N LYS A 178 -0.94 16.79 -21.37
CA LYS A 178 -1.46 17.27 -22.65
C LYS A 178 -0.36 17.21 -23.73
N GLY A 179 -0.50 16.28 -24.67
CA GLY A 179 0.35 16.19 -25.86
C GLY A 179 1.68 15.45 -25.68
N GLU A 180 2.43 15.34 -26.78
CA GLU A 180 3.78 14.77 -26.84
C GLU A 180 4.84 15.77 -26.31
N PRO A 181 6.04 15.30 -25.89
CA PRO A 181 7.12 16.22 -25.55
C PRO A 181 7.51 17.10 -26.72
N VAL A 182 7.95 18.32 -26.41
CA VAL A 182 8.70 19.15 -27.36
C VAL A 182 10.07 18.51 -27.55
N LYS A 183 10.32 18.00 -28.76
CA LYS A 183 11.59 17.37 -29.14
C LYS A 183 12.52 18.39 -29.77
N GLY A 184 13.79 18.32 -29.41
CA GLY A 184 14.83 19.20 -29.93
C GLY A 184 16.20 18.53 -29.95
N THR A 185 17.22 19.33 -30.21
CA THR A 185 18.62 18.90 -30.17
C THR A 185 19.47 19.95 -29.49
N GLU A 186 20.42 19.52 -28.68
CA GLU A 186 21.43 20.37 -28.06
C GLU A 186 22.81 19.79 -28.39
N GLY A 187 23.53 20.41 -29.33
CA GLY A 187 24.78 19.85 -29.85
C GLY A 187 24.60 18.45 -30.45
N SER A 188 25.28 17.46 -29.86
CA SER A 188 25.19 16.04 -30.25
C SER A 188 24.10 15.25 -29.53
N SER A 189 23.28 15.90 -28.69
CA SER A 189 22.23 15.28 -27.89
C SER A 189 20.83 15.56 -28.42
N SER A 190 19.91 14.65 -28.18
CA SER A 190 18.46 14.83 -28.34
C SER A 190 17.87 15.36 -27.04
N THR A 191 16.88 16.26 -27.14
CA THR A 191 16.17 16.80 -25.98
C THR A 191 14.67 16.51 -26.04
N TYR A 192 14.07 16.30 -24.87
CA TYR A 192 12.63 16.06 -24.71
C TYR A 192 12.13 16.92 -23.55
N THR A 193 11.15 17.79 -23.81
CA THR A 193 10.60 18.69 -22.79
C THR A 193 9.11 18.46 -22.57
N TRP A 194 8.73 18.29 -21.31
CA TRP A 194 7.34 18.34 -20.85
C TRP A 194 7.17 19.53 -19.91
N GLU A 195 6.00 20.16 -19.95
CA GLU A 195 5.68 21.30 -19.10
C GLU A 195 4.21 21.23 -18.68
N VAL A 196 3.95 21.54 -17.42
CA VAL A 196 2.61 21.82 -16.91
C VAL A 196 2.57 23.19 -16.27
N LYS A 197 1.44 23.88 -16.41
CA LYS A 197 1.19 25.20 -15.84
C LYS A 197 -0.19 25.26 -15.23
N ASN A 198 -0.31 26.02 -14.15
CA ASN A 198 -1.57 26.35 -13.49
C ASN A 198 -2.42 25.12 -13.10
N LEU A 199 -1.80 24.09 -12.52
CA LEU A 199 -2.54 22.98 -11.91
C LEU A 199 -3.02 23.41 -10.53
N CYS A 200 -4.33 23.42 -10.33
CA CYS A 200 -4.92 23.75 -9.04
C CYS A 200 -4.82 22.55 -8.09
N ALA A 201 -4.76 22.83 -6.78
CA ALA A 201 -4.97 21.80 -5.78
C ALA A 201 -6.39 21.22 -5.89
N GLU A 202 -6.52 19.93 -5.61
CA GLU A 202 -7.78 19.20 -5.56
C GLU A 202 -8.25 19.02 -4.11
N GLU A 203 -9.56 18.85 -3.94
CA GLU A 203 -10.11 18.48 -2.64
C GLU A 203 -9.94 16.97 -2.44
N GLU A 204 -9.64 16.55 -1.21
CA GLU A 204 -9.50 15.13 -0.90
C GLU A 204 -10.85 14.43 -1.07
N GLU A 205 -10.88 13.43 -1.95
CA GLU A 205 -12.06 12.64 -2.25
C GLU A 205 -11.91 11.23 -1.65
N PRO A 206 -12.89 10.69 -0.91
CA PRO A 206 -12.78 9.35 -0.35
C PRO A 206 -12.85 8.29 -1.45
N TYR A 207 -12.22 7.13 -1.24
CA TYR A 207 -12.25 5.99 -2.17
C TYR A 207 -11.77 6.33 -3.58
N THR A 208 -10.73 7.13 -3.75
CA THR A 208 -10.15 7.39 -5.07
C THR A 208 -9.11 6.35 -5.46
N PRO A 209 -8.85 6.14 -6.76
CA PRO A 209 -7.58 5.60 -7.20
C PRO A 209 -6.41 6.41 -6.63
N ARG A 210 -5.23 5.80 -6.59
CA ARG A 210 -4.03 6.46 -6.08
C ARG A 210 -3.75 7.76 -6.82
N TRP A 211 -3.22 8.74 -6.10
CA TRP A 211 -2.92 10.05 -6.66
C TRP A 211 -2.02 9.96 -7.91
N THR A 212 -1.00 9.09 -7.88
CA THR A 212 -0.08 8.84 -8.99
C THR A 212 -0.74 8.31 -10.27
N GLN A 213 -1.99 7.84 -10.22
CA GLN A 213 -2.77 7.42 -11.39
C GLN A 213 -3.66 8.54 -11.94
N ARG A 214 -3.93 9.59 -11.14
CA ARG A 214 -4.83 10.68 -11.48
C ARG A 214 -4.11 11.96 -11.90
N MET A 215 -2.88 12.13 -11.45
CA MET A 215 -2.10 13.34 -11.73
C MET A 215 -1.27 13.23 -13.03
N PRO A 216 -0.92 14.37 -13.68
CA PRO A 216 -0.02 14.38 -14.84
C PRO A 216 1.36 13.82 -14.52
N ALA A 217 1.78 12.72 -15.14
CA ALA A 217 3.09 12.11 -14.86
C ALA A 217 3.81 11.72 -16.15
N VAL A 218 5.15 11.70 -16.09
CA VAL A 218 6.00 11.14 -17.15
C VAL A 218 6.89 10.07 -16.54
N LEU A 219 6.67 8.83 -16.99
CA LEU A 219 7.53 7.70 -16.67
C LEU A 219 8.65 7.62 -17.72
N LEU A 220 9.89 7.55 -17.26
CA LEU A 220 11.05 7.34 -18.11
C LEU A 220 11.58 5.92 -17.92
N ALA A 221 12.02 5.30 -19.01
CA ALA A 221 12.66 3.99 -18.95
C ALA A 221 13.74 3.86 -20.04
N PRO A 222 14.91 3.28 -19.73
CA PRO A 222 15.89 2.96 -20.75
C PRO A 222 15.37 1.84 -21.67
N SER A 223 15.86 1.76 -22.91
CA SER A 223 15.88 0.48 -23.63
C SER A 223 17.06 -0.36 -23.18
N SER A 224 18.29 0.14 -23.35
CA SER A 224 19.51 -0.46 -22.80
C SER A 224 19.99 0.31 -21.57
N PHE A 225 20.51 -0.41 -20.58
CA PHE A 225 21.02 0.18 -19.36
C PHE A 225 22.28 -0.50 -18.87
N GLU A 226 23.01 0.21 -18.02
CA GLU A 226 24.06 -0.34 -17.17
C GLU A 226 23.69 -0.14 -15.71
N MET A 227 24.10 -1.08 -14.86
CA MET A 227 24.04 -0.99 -13.41
C MET A 227 25.30 -1.64 -12.84
N GLN A 228 26.22 -0.80 -12.36
CA GLN A 228 27.58 -1.23 -12.04
C GLN A 228 28.25 -1.95 -13.23
N LYS A 229 28.68 -3.20 -13.08
CA LYS A 229 29.29 -3.99 -14.16
C LYS A 229 28.26 -4.73 -15.05
N TYR A 230 26.97 -4.65 -14.71
CA TYR A 230 25.92 -5.40 -15.39
C TYR A 230 25.29 -4.55 -16.48
N LYS A 231 25.06 -5.14 -17.64
CA LYS A 231 24.33 -4.51 -18.74
C LYS A 231 23.03 -5.28 -18.96
N GLY A 232 21.99 -4.57 -19.38
CA GLY A 232 20.70 -5.20 -19.66
C GLY A 232 19.85 -4.42 -20.64
N ASN A 233 18.74 -5.03 -21.02
CA ASN A 233 17.73 -4.45 -21.88
C ASN A 233 16.36 -4.59 -21.20
N MET A 234 15.54 -3.55 -21.27
CA MET A 234 14.16 -3.57 -20.77
C MET A 234 13.16 -3.02 -21.79
N THR A 235 13.47 -3.11 -23.09
CA THR A 235 12.58 -2.70 -24.19
C THR A 235 11.26 -3.48 -24.13
N THR A 236 11.33 -4.76 -23.76
CA THR A 236 10.19 -5.61 -23.45
C THR A 236 10.25 -6.18 -22.02
N TRP A 237 9.11 -6.65 -21.52
CA TRP A 237 9.07 -7.38 -20.24
C TRP A 237 9.87 -8.69 -20.28
N GLU A 238 9.92 -9.35 -21.43
CA GLU A 238 10.70 -10.57 -21.64
C GLU A 238 12.20 -10.31 -21.49
N GLU A 239 12.74 -9.30 -22.19
CA GLU A 239 14.16 -8.92 -22.06
C GLU A 239 14.52 -8.48 -20.63
N PHE A 240 13.62 -7.75 -19.97
CA PHE A 240 13.83 -7.34 -18.59
C PHE A 240 13.87 -8.54 -17.63
N GLY A 241 13.02 -9.54 -17.86
CA GLY A 241 13.03 -10.78 -17.10
C GLY A 241 14.28 -11.62 -17.38
N HIS A 242 14.75 -11.69 -18.63
CA HIS A 242 16.02 -12.35 -18.97
C HIS A 242 17.21 -11.69 -18.27
N PHE A 243 17.28 -10.36 -18.20
CA PHE A 243 18.30 -9.68 -17.40
C PHE A 243 18.28 -10.12 -15.94
N TYR A 244 17.09 -10.23 -15.33
CA TYR A 244 16.96 -10.70 -13.95
C TYR A 244 17.33 -12.18 -13.78
N TYR A 245 17.07 -13.02 -14.78
CA TYR A 245 17.51 -14.40 -14.80
C TYR A 245 19.04 -14.48 -14.81
N ASP A 246 19.68 -13.79 -15.75
CA ASP A 246 21.14 -13.76 -15.90
C ASP A 246 21.84 -13.18 -14.67
N LEU A 247 21.26 -12.14 -14.05
CA LEU A 247 21.76 -11.54 -12.83
C LEU A 247 21.88 -12.56 -11.68
N ASN A 248 21.03 -13.59 -11.69
CA ASN A 248 20.91 -14.59 -10.64
C ASN A 248 21.40 -15.99 -11.07
N ALA A 249 21.93 -16.14 -12.28
CA ALA A 249 22.41 -17.41 -12.81
C ALA A 249 23.51 -18.03 -11.91
N GLY A 250 23.37 -19.32 -11.61
CA GLY A 250 24.31 -20.08 -10.78
C GLY A 250 24.24 -19.78 -9.28
N ARG A 251 23.31 -18.93 -8.82
CA ARG A 251 23.11 -18.62 -7.40
C ARG A 251 22.11 -19.54 -6.70
N ASP A 252 21.59 -20.56 -7.39
CA ASP A 252 20.64 -21.55 -6.90
C ASP A 252 21.33 -22.87 -6.45
N VAL A 253 22.64 -22.88 -6.28
CA VAL A 253 23.40 -24.08 -5.89
C VAL A 253 23.24 -24.38 -4.40
N LEU A 254 22.61 -25.52 -4.09
CA LEU A 254 22.47 -26.04 -2.73
C LEU A 254 23.74 -26.80 -2.26
N PRO A 255 24.11 -26.70 -0.98
CA PRO A 255 25.13 -27.56 -0.39
C PRO A 255 24.62 -29.00 -0.24
N GLU A 256 25.54 -29.96 -0.25
CA GLU A 256 25.22 -31.39 -0.30
C GLU A 256 24.31 -31.87 0.85
N HIS A 257 24.53 -31.37 2.07
CA HIS A 257 23.69 -31.72 3.22
C HIS A 257 22.23 -31.25 3.08
N VAL A 258 21.99 -30.13 2.38
CA VAL A 258 20.63 -29.66 2.10
C VAL A 258 19.99 -30.50 1.01
N LYS A 259 20.73 -30.92 -0.02
CA LYS A 259 20.20 -31.86 -1.04
C LYS A 259 19.74 -33.17 -0.41
N GLN A 260 20.55 -33.73 0.49
CA GLN A 260 20.18 -34.91 1.28
C GLN A 260 18.91 -34.66 2.10
N THR A 261 18.78 -33.48 2.71
CA THR A 261 17.57 -33.07 3.45
C THR A 261 16.35 -32.98 2.52
N VAL A 262 16.50 -32.41 1.32
CA VAL A 262 15.44 -32.36 0.31
C VAL A 262 14.95 -33.78 0.02
N HIS A 263 15.85 -34.69 -0.38
CA HIS A 263 15.51 -36.08 -0.66
C HIS A 263 14.83 -36.79 0.51
N GLN A 264 15.35 -36.63 1.74
CA GLN A 264 14.72 -37.18 2.96
C GLN A 264 13.28 -36.66 3.15
N LEU A 265 13.04 -35.39 2.83
CA LEU A 265 11.72 -34.79 2.95
C LEU A 265 10.78 -35.18 1.79
N THR A 266 11.31 -35.43 0.59
CA THR A 266 10.51 -35.46 -0.65
C THR A 266 10.40 -36.80 -1.34
N ASP A 267 11.34 -37.73 -1.15
CA ASP A 267 11.36 -38.98 -1.90
C ASP A 267 10.13 -39.84 -1.57
N GLY A 268 9.54 -40.44 -2.62
CA GLY A 268 8.31 -41.24 -2.52
C GLY A 268 7.02 -40.44 -2.26
N LYS A 269 7.05 -39.10 -2.33
CA LYS A 269 5.89 -38.24 -2.04
C LYS A 269 5.24 -37.65 -3.29
N SER A 270 3.98 -37.26 -3.17
CA SER A 270 3.28 -36.51 -4.21
C SER A 270 3.90 -35.12 -4.39
N ARG A 271 3.67 -34.49 -5.56
CA ARG A 271 4.14 -33.13 -5.84
C ARG A 271 3.70 -32.14 -4.77
N GLU A 272 2.46 -32.22 -4.32
CA GLU A 272 1.86 -31.32 -3.34
C GLU A 272 2.48 -31.51 -1.95
N GLU A 273 2.73 -32.76 -1.55
CA GLU A 273 3.43 -33.09 -0.30
C GLU A 273 4.86 -32.58 -0.30
N LYS A 274 5.57 -32.70 -1.44
CA LYS A 274 6.92 -32.16 -1.61
C LYS A 274 6.95 -30.65 -1.41
N ILE A 275 6.06 -29.93 -2.08
CA ILE A 275 5.95 -28.46 -1.97
C ILE A 275 5.67 -28.07 -0.52
N ALA A 276 4.69 -28.69 0.12
CA ALA A 276 4.32 -28.38 1.49
C ALA A 276 5.46 -28.63 2.49
N LYS A 277 6.18 -29.76 2.36
CA LYS A 277 7.31 -30.09 3.22
C LYS A 277 8.50 -29.16 3.03
N LEU A 278 8.86 -28.84 1.79
CA LEU A 278 9.96 -27.93 1.51
C LEU A 278 9.66 -26.50 1.91
N TYR A 279 8.42 -26.06 1.74
CA TYR A 279 8.01 -24.73 2.19
C TYR A 279 8.00 -24.64 3.72
N GLY A 280 7.50 -25.67 4.41
CA GLY A 280 7.63 -25.78 5.86
C GLY A 280 9.09 -25.80 6.34
N TYR A 281 9.98 -26.49 5.61
CA TYR A 281 11.41 -26.48 5.88
C TYR A 281 12.02 -25.07 5.74
N LEU A 282 11.71 -24.35 4.66
CA LEU A 282 12.10 -22.95 4.48
C LEU A 282 11.65 -22.10 5.70
N GLN A 283 10.35 -22.12 6.02
CA GLN A 283 9.76 -21.31 7.09
C GLN A 283 10.37 -21.59 8.48
N GLN A 284 10.77 -22.83 8.75
CA GLN A 284 11.35 -23.22 10.04
C GLN A 284 12.85 -22.92 10.15
N ASN A 285 13.58 -22.93 9.03
CA ASN A 285 15.04 -22.86 9.02
C ASN A 285 15.58 -21.51 8.52
N THR A 286 14.69 -20.60 8.12
CA THR A 286 15.08 -19.29 7.61
C THR A 286 14.33 -18.15 8.29
N ARG A 287 14.93 -16.96 8.26
CA ARG A 287 14.32 -15.70 8.71
C ARG A 287 14.42 -14.66 7.61
N TYR A 288 13.34 -13.89 7.44
CA TYR A 288 13.40 -12.72 6.58
C TYR A 288 14.26 -11.63 7.22
N VAL A 289 15.27 -11.18 6.47
CA VAL A 289 16.15 -10.08 6.85
C VAL A 289 16.36 -9.23 5.60
N SER A 290 15.74 -8.05 5.59
CA SER A 290 15.83 -7.11 4.48
C SER A 290 17.23 -6.47 4.43
N ILE A 291 17.99 -6.81 3.39
CA ILE A 291 19.34 -6.31 3.10
C ILE A 291 19.41 -5.82 1.65
N GLN A 292 19.70 -4.54 1.45
CA GLN A 292 19.83 -3.93 0.13
C GLN A 292 21.18 -3.21 0.05
N LEU A 293 22.09 -3.69 -0.78
CA LEU A 293 23.41 -3.06 -0.94
C LEU A 293 23.80 -3.01 -2.41
N GLY A 294 23.71 -1.83 -3.02
CA GLY A 294 23.95 -1.64 -4.46
C GLY A 294 23.23 -2.68 -5.32
N ILE A 295 23.97 -3.45 -6.13
CA ILE A 295 23.39 -4.53 -6.96
C ILE A 295 22.65 -5.61 -6.15
N GLY A 296 22.99 -5.80 -4.86
CA GLY A 296 22.28 -6.70 -3.95
C GLY A 296 20.81 -6.30 -3.75
N GLY A 297 20.45 -5.05 -4.05
CA GLY A 297 19.05 -4.61 -4.17
C GLY A 297 18.26 -5.31 -5.28
N TRP A 298 18.93 -6.06 -6.17
CA TRP A 298 18.32 -6.80 -7.30
C TRP A 298 18.83 -8.24 -7.45
N GLN A 299 20.08 -8.49 -7.06
CA GLN A 299 20.72 -9.80 -7.10
C GLN A 299 20.46 -10.58 -5.81
N THR A 300 20.05 -11.83 -5.94
CA THR A 300 19.84 -12.73 -4.80
C THR A 300 21.15 -13.08 -4.08
N PHE A 301 21.07 -13.35 -2.78
CA PHE A 301 22.11 -14.14 -2.12
C PHE A 301 22.10 -15.58 -2.65
N ASP A 302 23.27 -16.23 -2.59
CA ASP A 302 23.42 -17.63 -2.98
C ASP A 302 22.56 -18.55 -2.10
N ALA A 303 21.99 -19.58 -2.69
CA ALA A 303 21.27 -20.63 -1.97
C ALA A 303 22.15 -21.26 -0.88
N ASN A 304 23.44 -21.46 -1.16
CA ASN A 304 24.43 -21.90 -0.17
C ASN A 304 24.61 -20.91 1.00
N TYR A 305 24.54 -19.59 0.74
CA TYR A 305 24.60 -18.58 1.78
C TYR A 305 23.37 -18.68 2.69
N VAL A 306 22.17 -18.76 2.11
CA VAL A 306 20.91 -18.88 2.87
C VAL A 306 20.90 -20.15 3.71
N ALA A 307 21.32 -21.29 3.14
CA ALA A 307 21.46 -22.56 3.87
C ALA A 307 22.43 -22.45 5.07
N THR A 308 23.55 -21.74 4.89
CA THR A 308 24.58 -21.61 5.93
C THR A 308 24.20 -20.61 7.03
N LYS A 309 23.52 -19.52 6.65
CA LYS A 309 23.23 -18.40 7.57
C LYS A 309 21.83 -18.44 8.17
N GLY A 310 20.90 -19.16 7.56
CA GLY A 310 19.51 -19.26 8.02
C GLY A 310 18.72 -17.95 7.88
N TYR A 311 19.09 -17.06 6.96
CA TYR A 311 18.32 -15.86 6.67
C TYR A 311 18.54 -15.35 5.24
N GLY A 312 17.61 -14.51 4.76
CA GLY A 312 17.69 -13.84 3.47
C GLY A 312 16.62 -12.77 3.31
N ASP A 313 16.78 -11.90 2.32
CA ASP A 313 15.73 -10.98 1.89
C ASP A 313 14.73 -11.68 0.94
N CYS A 314 13.82 -10.94 0.31
CA CYS A 314 12.74 -11.54 -0.50
C CYS A 314 13.27 -12.36 -1.67
N LYS A 315 14.28 -11.85 -2.36
CA LYS A 315 14.93 -12.49 -3.50
C LYS A 315 15.68 -13.73 -3.03
N ALA A 316 16.46 -13.62 -1.94
CA ALA A 316 17.23 -14.72 -1.38
C ALA A 316 16.35 -15.89 -0.95
N LEU A 317 15.24 -15.63 -0.24
CA LEU A 317 14.35 -16.69 0.21
C LEU A 317 13.55 -17.31 -0.94
N SER A 318 13.10 -16.52 -1.92
CA SER A 318 12.46 -17.05 -3.14
C SER A 318 13.43 -17.88 -3.99
N ASN A 319 14.67 -17.42 -4.19
CA ASN A 319 15.70 -18.17 -4.91
C ASN A 319 16.08 -19.46 -4.19
N TYR A 320 16.22 -19.43 -2.86
CA TYR A 320 16.48 -20.63 -2.07
C TYR A 320 15.34 -21.65 -2.18
N MET A 321 14.09 -21.19 -2.15
CA MET A 321 12.93 -22.07 -2.37
C MET A 321 12.89 -22.64 -3.80
N CYS A 322 13.21 -21.84 -4.82
CA CYS A 322 13.43 -22.30 -6.19
C CYS A 322 14.44 -23.45 -6.23
N ALA A 323 15.58 -23.30 -5.56
CA ALA A 323 16.64 -24.30 -5.50
C ALA A 323 16.19 -25.60 -4.81
N LEU A 324 15.50 -25.50 -3.66
CA LEU A 324 14.94 -26.65 -2.95
C LEU A 324 13.95 -27.45 -3.81
N LEU A 325 13.05 -26.75 -4.52
CA LEU A 325 12.06 -27.38 -5.41
C LEU A 325 12.73 -28.01 -6.64
N LYS A 326 13.73 -27.33 -7.21
CA LYS A 326 14.50 -27.83 -8.35
C LYS A 326 15.18 -29.16 -8.03
N GLU A 327 15.81 -29.26 -6.85
CA GLU A 327 16.42 -30.50 -6.36
C GLU A 327 15.38 -31.63 -6.21
N ALA A 328 14.15 -31.31 -5.79
CA ALA A 328 13.04 -32.27 -5.68
C ALA A 328 12.36 -32.62 -7.03
N GLY A 329 12.87 -32.09 -8.15
CA GLY A 329 12.33 -32.29 -9.50
C GLY A 329 11.09 -31.43 -9.82
N ILE A 330 10.88 -30.32 -9.12
CA ILE A 330 9.73 -29.42 -9.30
C ILE A 330 10.21 -28.09 -9.87
N LYS A 331 9.71 -27.73 -11.06
CA LYS A 331 9.98 -26.41 -11.65
C LYS A 331 9.26 -25.31 -10.87
N ALA A 332 10.00 -24.27 -10.50
CA ALA A 332 9.48 -23.06 -9.89
C ALA A 332 10.26 -21.84 -10.41
N ASN A 333 9.60 -20.69 -10.41
CA ASN A 333 10.10 -19.44 -10.95
C ASN A 333 9.92 -18.32 -9.92
N CYS A 334 10.94 -17.49 -9.73
CA CYS A 334 10.78 -16.23 -9.01
C CYS A 334 9.88 -15.29 -9.82
N ALA A 335 9.05 -14.52 -9.13
CA ALA A 335 8.16 -13.53 -9.72
C ALA A 335 8.35 -12.19 -9.03
N LEU A 336 8.67 -11.15 -9.80
CA LEU A 336 8.80 -9.79 -9.31
C LEU A 336 7.42 -9.15 -9.20
N VAL A 337 7.12 -8.56 -8.04
CA VAL A 337 5.80 -8.01 -7.71
C VAL A 337 5.92 -6.63 -7.07
N ARG A 338 4.93 -5.78 -7.36
CA ARG A 338 4.72 -4.49 -6.68
C ARG A 338 3.74 -4.72 -5.53
N ALA A 339 4.28 -5.06 -4.37
CA ALA A 339 3.55 -5.39 -3.17
C ALA A 339 3.16 -4.13 -2.37
N GLY A 340 2.07 -4.22 -1.60
CA GLY A 340 1.54 -3.14 -0.77
C GLY A 340 0.05 -2.87 -0.96
N ALA A 341 -0.59 -2.20 -0.02
CA ALA A 341 -2.03 -1.92 -0.06
C ALA A 341 -2.40 -1.07 -1.28
N GLN A 342 -3.43 -1.47 -2.05
CA GLN A 342 -3.90 -0.75 -3.24
C GLN A 342 -2.83 -0.55 -4.34
N GLU A 343 -1.93 -1.52 -4.51
CA GLU A 343 -0.84 -1.49 -5.52
C GLU A 343 -1.18 -2.30 -6.81
N ASN A 344 -2.40 -2.82 -6.92
CA ASN A 344 -2.82 -3.83 -7.92
C ASN A 344 -2.60 -3.39 -9.38
N ASP A 345 -2.74 -2.09 -9.65
CA ASP A 345 -2.77 -1.51 -11.00
C ASP A 345 -1.56 -0.59 -11.30
N ILE A 346 -0.44 -0.77 -10.59
CA ILE A 346 0.77 0.05 -10.81
C ILE A 346 1.62 -0.42 -11.99
N VAL A 347 1.68 -1.74 -12.22
CA VAL A 347 2.46 -2.33 -13.32
C VAL A 347 1.65 -2.26 -14.61
N GLN A 348 2.21 -1.66 -15.66
CA GLN A 348 1.53 -1.46 -16.94
C GLN A 348 2.04 -2.44 -17.99
N ALA A 349 1.14 -3.24 -18.56
CA ALA A 349 1.54 -4.32 -19.47
C ALA A 349 2.23 -3.82 -20.75
N ASP A 350 1.90 -2.61 -21.19
CA ASP A 350 2.41 -1.96 -22.40
C ASP A 350 3.67 -1.10 -22.18
N PHE A 351 4.17 -0.98 -20.93
CA PHE A 351 5.34 -0.18 -20.62
C PHE A 351 6.27 -0.87 -19.61
N SER A 352 7.23 -1.63 -20.13
CA SER A 352 8.27 -2.30 -19.34
C SER A 352 9.16 -1.31 -18.61
N CYS A 353 9.17 -1.40 -17.28
CA CYS A 353 10.02 -0.59 -16.41
C CYS A 353 10.16 -1.23 -15.02
N SER A 354 11.23 -0.91 -14.29
CA SER A 354 11.47 -1.45 -12.95
C SER A 354 10.58 -0.77 -11.89
N ARG A 355 9.39 -1.35 -11.64
CA ARG A 355 8.40 -0.86 -10.64
C ARG A 355 8.09 -1.85 -9.53
N PHE A 356 8.80 -2.98 -9.49
CA PHE A 356 8.64 -3.99 -8.45
C PHE A 356 9.40 -3.61 -7.17
N ASN A 357 8.91 -4.07 -6.03
CA ASN A 357 9.53 -3.84 -4.71
C ASN A 357 9.66 -5.14 -3.89
N HIS A 358 9.17 -6.27 -4.40
CA HIS A 358 9.17 -7.55 -3.70
C HIS A 358 9.31 -8.73 -4.68
N VAL A 359 9.66 -9.91 -4.16
CA VAL A 359 9.80 -11.16 -4.94
C VAL A 359 9.02 -12.27 -4.24
N ILE A 360 8.22 -12.99 -5.01
CA ILE A 360 7.46 -14.17 -4.58
C ILE A 360 7.78 -15.35 -5.49
N LEU A 361 7.23 -16.54 -5.18
CA LEU A 361 7.46 -17.74 -5.97
C LEU A 361 6.20 -18.24 -6.67
N CYS A 362 6.33 -18.60 -7.94
CA CYS A 362 5.33 -19.30 -8.73
C CYS A 362 5.81 -20.72 -9.05
N ILE A 363 4.95 -21.71 -8.85
CA ILE A 363 5.19 -23.10 -9.19
C ILE A 363 4.15 -23.49 -10.25
N PRO A 364 4.51 -23.45 -11.54
CA PRO A 364 3.60 -23.83 -12.62
C PRO A 364 3.13 -25.28 -12.51
N ASP A 365 1.91 -25.55 -12.96
CA ASP A 365 1.35 -26.88 -13.19
C ASP A 365 0.56 -26.88 -14.52
N LYS A 366 0.09 -28.06 -14.96
CA LYS A 366 -0.58 -28.26 -16.25
C LYS A 366 -1.86 -27.43 -16.42
N LYS A 367 -2.56 -27.14 -15.32
CA LYS A 367 -3.86 -26.45 -15.34
C LYS A 367 -3.88 -25.14 -14.56
N ASP A 368 -2.98 -24.96 -13.60
CA ASP A 368 -2.98 -23.83 -12.68
C ASP A 368 -1.56 -23.58 -12.13
N THR A 369 -1.45 -22.70 -11.15
CA THR A 369 -0.21 -22.27 -10.51
C THR A 369 -0.34 -22.36 -8.99
N THR A 370 0.73 -22.77 -8.31
CA THR A 370 0.84 -22.64 -6.85
C THR A 370 1.74 -21.46 -6.52
N TRP A 371 1.30 -20.57 -5.65
CA TRP A 371 2.06 -19.38 -5.25
C TRP A 371 2.54 -19.51 -3.80
N LEU A 372 3.76 -19.07 -3.52
CA LEU A 372 4.34 -19.03 -2.17
C LEU A 372 4.85 -17.64 -1.82
N GLU A 373 4.52 -17.18 -0.62
CA GLU A 373 5.10 -15.99 0.02
C GLU A 373 6.32 -16.39 0.85
N CYS A 374 7.48 -16.49 0.20
CA CYS A 374 8.72 -16.99 0.80
C CYS A 374 9.28 -16.12 1.93
N THR A 375 8.72 -14.92 2.18
CA THR A 375 9.14 -14.06 3.28
C THR A 375 8.27 -14.17 4.53
N SER A 376 7.26 -15.03 4.50
CA SER A 376 6.40 -15.31 5.66
C SER A 376 6.69 -16.70 6.23
N ASN A 377 6.91 -16.75 7.54
CA ASN A 377 7.05 -18.02 8.28
C ASN A 377 5.71 -18.64 8.66
N THR A 378 4.59 -17.97 8.37
CA THR A 378 3.26 -18.36 8.84
C THR A 378 2.26 -18.55 7.71
N ALA A 379 2.47 -17.90 6.55
CA ALA A 379 1.59 -17.99 5.38
C ALA A 379 1.40 -19.45 4.91
N PRO A 380 0.18 -19.86 4.55
CA PRO A 380 -0.10 -21.18 3.97
C PRO A 380 0.50 -21.38 2.57
N VAL A 381 0.65 -22.65 2.17
CA VAL A 381 0.96 -23.03 0.79
C VAL A 381 -0.19 -22.60 -0.13
N GLY A 382 0.13 -21.98 -1.27
CA GLY A 382 -0.84 -21.66 -2.31
C GLY A 382 -1.71 -20.44 -2.02
N TYR A 383 -1.45 -19.71 -0.94
CA TYR A 383 -2.18 -18.52 -0.56
C TYR A 383 -1.28 -17.28 -0.64
N LEU A 384 -1.75 -16.25 -1.34
CA LEU A 384 -1.19 -14.91 -1.29
C LEU A 384 -2.18 -14.02 -0.54
N GLY A 385 -1.69 -13.20 0.39
CA GLY A 385 -2.53 -12.22 1.07
C GLY A 385 -2.76 -10.97 0.20
N GLU A 386 -3.50 -10.00 0.74
CA GLU A 386 -3.77 -8.70 0.09
C GLU A 386 -2.49 -8.02 -0.37
N PHE A 387 -1.37 -8.26 0.33
CA PHE A 387 -0.05 -7.72 0.04
C PHE A 387 0.53 -8.15 -1.32
N THR A 388 0.15 -9.30 -1.89
CA THR A 388 0.69 -9.81 -3.18
C THR A 388 -0.33 -10.45 -4.16
N ALA A 389 -1.58 -10.69 -3.73
CA ALA A 389 -2.68 -11.16 -4.58
C ALA A 389 -3.18 -10.13 -5.62
N ASP A 390 -3.86 -10.56 -6.69
CA ASP A 390 -4.43 -9.69 -7.73
C ASP A 390 -3.47 -8.63 -8.33
N ARG A 391 -2.27 -9.06 -8.74
CA ARG A 391 -1.22 -8.18 -9.29
C ARG A 391 -0.68 -8.72 -10.60
N LEU A 392 -0.35 -7.83 -11.53
CA LEU A 392 0.57 -8.17 -12.62
C LEU A 392 1.99 -8.33 -12.06
N VAL A 393 2.61 -9.48 -12.34
CA VAL A 393 3.95 -9.85 -11.88
C VAL A 393 4.81 -10.29 -13.05
N LEU A 394 6.11 -9.97 -13.01
CA LEU A 394 7.06 -10.48 -13.99
C LEU A 394 7.59 -11.83 -13.53
N LEU A 395 7.13 -12.90 -14.18
CA LEU A 395 7.65 -14.25 -13.99
C LEU A 395 9.03 -14.35 -14.65
N VAL A 396 10.06 -14.63 -13.87
CA VAL A 396 11.45 -14.76 -14.33
C VAL A 396 11.68 -16.21 -14.76
N ASP A 397 11.88 -16.40 -16.06
CA ASP A 397 12.17 -17.68 -16.70
C ASP A 397 13.26 -17.50 -17.77
N GLU A 398 14.08 -18.53 -17.94
CA GLU A 398 15.20 -18.57 -18.91
C GLU A 398 14.75 -18.37 -20.36
N ASN A 399 13.59 -18.93 -20.73
CA ASN A 399 13.16 -19.04 -22.13
C ASN A 399 11.73 -18.52 -22.34
N GLY A 400 11.36 -17.42 -21.69
CA GLY A 400 10.02 -16.85 -21.84
C GLY A 400 9.52 -16.12 -20.60
N SER A 401 10.36 -15.23 -20.06
CA SER A 401 9.93 -14.31 -19.02
C SER A 401 8.72 -13.49 -19.48
N LYS A 402 7.70 -13.38 -18.64
CA LYS A 402 6.43 -12.75 -19.04
C LYS A 402 5.64 -12.19 -17.86
N LEU A 403 4.77 -11.24 -18.16
CA LEU A 403 3.77 -10.80 -17.19
C LEU A 403 2.65 -11.83 -17.06
N ILE A 404 2.32 -12.19 -15.82
CA ILE A 404 1.12 -12.95 -15.46
C ILE A 404 0.41 -12.27 -14.29
N ARG A 405 -0.84 -12.64 -14.02
CA ARG A 405 -1.59 -12.11 -12.86
C ARG A 405 -1.59 -13.13 -11.73
N THR A 406 -1.33 -12.70 -10.50
CA THR A 406 -1.47 -13.51 -9.29
C THR A 406 -2.95 -13.81 -8.98
N PRO A 407 -3.27 -14.80 -8.14
CA PRO A 407 -4.65 -15.20 -7.89
C PRO A 407 -5.53 -14.04 -7.40
N VAL A 408 -6.79 -14.06 -7.82
CA VAL A 408 -7.83 -13.13 -7.36
C VAL A 408 -8.81 -13.91 -6.50
N TYR A 409 -9.05 -13.45 -5.27
CA TYR A 409 -10.00 -14.10 -4.37
C TYR A 409 -11.39 -13.49 -4.56
N PRO A 410 -12.39 -14.27 -5.01
CA PRO A 410 -13.74 -13.76 -5.22
C PRO A 410 -14.46 -13.53 -3.89
N LEU A 411 -15.63 -12.89 -3.97
CA LEU A 411 -16.48 -12.56 -2.82
C LEU A 411 -16.77 -13.78 -1.94
N GLU A 412 -16.98 -14.95 -2.53
CA GLU A 412 -17.30 -16.20 -1.85
C GLU A 412 -16.12 -16.79 -1.07
N SER A 413 -14.89 -16.36 -1.38
CA SER A 413 -13.68 -16.75 -0.65
C SER A 413 -13.35 -15.82 0.52
N ASN A 414 -13.70 -14.53 0.39
CA ASN A 414 -13.40 -13.48 1.35
C ASN A 414 -14.58 -13.29 2.33
N LEU A 415 -14.72 -14.21 3.30
CA LEU A 415 -15.88 -14.27 4.19
C LEU A 415 -15.55 -13.85 5.61
N GLN A 416 -16.46 -13.09 6.22
CA GLN A 416 -16.59 -12.98 7.67
C GLN A 416 -17.95 -13.54 8.07
N THR A 417 -18.00 -14.58 8.90
CA THR A 417 -19.25 -15.09 9.47
C THR A 417 -19.19 -15.05 10.98
N ARG A 418 -20.10 -14.30 11.60
CA ARG A 418 -20.14 -14.08 13.05
C ARG A 418 -21.45 -14.56 13.65
N THR A 419 -21.34 -15.29 14.76
CA THR A 419 -22.46 -15.59 15.66
C THR A 419 -22.21 -14.95 17.02
N ILE A 420 -23.17 -14.19 17.54
CA ILE A 420 -23.09 -13.58 18.87
C ILE A 420 -24.27 -14.03 19.71
N ASN A 421 -23.99 -14.51 20.92
CA ASN A 421 -25.01 -14.71 21.95
C ASN A 421 -24.75 -13.72 23.07
N ALA A 422 -25.75 -12.91 23.40
CA ALA A 422 -25.68 -11.88 24.42
C ALA A 422 -26.84 -12.00 25.40
N VAL A 423 -26.61 -11.58 26.65
CA VAL A 423 -27.62 -11.48 27.69
C VAL A 423 -27.54 -10.08 28.27
N ILE A 424 -28.67 -9.39 28.32
CA ILE A 424 -28.82 -8.07 28.94
C ILE A 424 -29.61 -8.23 30.23
N ASP A 425 -29.14 -7.60 31.31
CA ASP A 425 -29.83 -7.62 32.59
C ASP A 425 -30.76 -6.40 32.80
N ALA A 426 -31.40 -6.34 33.97
CA ALA A 426 -32.35 -5.27 34.27
C ALA A 426 -31.69 -3.89 34.47
N SER A 427 -30.39 -3.84 34.80
CA SER A 427 -29.59 -2.61 34.86
C SER A 427 -29.19 -2.10 33.47
N GLY A 428 -29.25 -2.98 32.46
CA GLY A 428 -28.82 -2.69 31.10
C GLY A 428 -27.37 -3.08 30.82
N ASP A 429 -26.72 -3.79 31.74
CA ASP A 429 -25.41 -4.39 31.51
C ASP A 429 -25.56 -5.61 30.59
N MET A 430 -24.55 -5.87 29.78
CA MET A 430 -24.56 -6.94 28.78
C MET A 430 -23.34 -7.84 28.93
N LYS A 431 -23.57 -9.14 28.87
CA LYS A 431 -22.51 -10.13 28.63
C LYS A 431 -22.73 -10.74 27.25
N LEU A 432 -21.68 -10.79 26.42
CA LEU A 432 -21.76 -11.44 25.12
C LEU A 432 -20.60 -12.40 24.89
N ARG A 433 -20.86 -13.39 24.06
CA ARG A 433 -19.88 -14.30 23.45
C ARG A 433 -20.03 -14.22 21.94
N ALA A 434 -18.96 -13.78 21.28
CA ALA A 434 -18.86 -13.72 19.83
C ALA A 434 -17.94 -14.84 19.32
N ALA A 435 -18.40 -15.57 18.31
CA ALA A 435 -17.60 -16.51 17.53
C ALA A 435 -17.59 -16.04 16.08
N THR A 436 -16.41 -15.75 15.53
CA THR A 436 -16.25 -15.21 14.17
C THR A 436 -15.30 -16.10 13.37
N ARG A 437 -15.71 -16.49 12.16
CA ARG A 437 -14.82 -17.08 11.16
C ARG A 437 -14.46 -16.04 10.12
N TYR A 438 -13.16 -15.84 9.88
CA TYR A 438 -12.62 -15.02 8.79
C TYR A 438 -11.93 -15.94 7.79
N SER A 439 -12.22 -15.83 6.49
CA SER A 439 -11.59 -16.62 5.42
C SER A 439 -11.12 -15.77 4.25
N GLY A 440 -10.14 -16.28 3.47
CA GLY A 440 -9.56 -15.53 2.36
C GLY A 440 -8.99 -14.20 2.85
N LEU A 441 -9.08 -13.12 2.08
CA LEU A 441 -8.50 -11.83 2.46
C LEU A 441 -9.06 -11.26 3.78
N GLN A 442 -10.27 -11.64 4.21
CA GLN A 442 -10.85 -11.18 5.48
C GLN A 442 -10.06 -11.62 6.72
N GLN A 443 -9.23 -12.66 6.61
CA GLN A 443 -8.42 -13.15 7.74
C GLN A 443 -7.07 -12.44 7.88
N ASP A 444 -6.59 -11.73 6.85
CA ASP A 444 -5.19 -11.30 6.75
C ASP A 444 -4.76 -10.37 7.87
N HIS A 445 -5.60 -9.40 8.24
CA HIS A 445 -5.34 -8.50 9.36
C HIS A 445 -5.26 -9.24 10.69
N LEU A 446 -6.16 -10.21 10.92
CA LEU A 446 -6.14 -11.02 12.13
C LEU A 446 -4.90 -11.94 12.14
N HIS A 447 -4.56 -12.58 11.02
CA HIS A 447 -3.37 -13.40 10.87
C HIS A 447 -2.09 -12.64 11.20
N ALA A 448 -1.92 -11.44 10.63
CA ALA A 448 -0.78 -10.58 10.88
C ALA A 448 -0.70 -10.19 12.37
N ARG A 449 -1.85 -9.88 12.99
CA ARG A 449 -1.93 -9.51 14.40
C ARG A 449 -1.57 -10.67 15.33
N VAL A 450 -2.14 -11.87 15.13
CA VAL A 450 -1.92 -13.02 16.03
C VAL A 450 -0.53 -13.64 15.90
N ASN A 451 0.10 -13.49 14.74
CA ASN A 451 1.47 -13.96 14.50
C ASN A 451 2.55 -12.88 14.74
N GLY A 452 2.16 -11.60 14.78
CA GLY A 452 3.07 -10.47 14.97
C GLY A 452 3.09 -9.90 16.39
N LEU A 453 2.04 -10.12 17.20
CA LEU A 453 1.91 -9.58 18.54
C LEU A 453 1.79 -10.67 19.61
N THR A 454 2.25 -10.35 20.82
CA THR A 454 1.92 -11.14 22.01
C THR A 454 0.43 -11.05 22.33
N LYS A 455 -0.15 -12.09 22.96
CA LYS A 455 -1.56 -12.10 23.38
C LYS A 455 -1.96 -10.88 24.21
N ASP A 456 -1.08 -10.39 25.09
CA ASP A 456 -1.35 -9.20 25.91
C ASP A 456 -1.52 -7.92 25.08
N LYS A 457 -0.68 -7.74 24.05
CA LYS A 457 -0.82 -6.62 23.10
C LYS A 457 -2.08 -6.69 22.25
N ILE A 458 -2.53 -7.90 21.94
CA ILE A 458 -3.81 -8.09 21.26
C ILE A 458 -4.96 -7.69 22.21
N LEU A 459 -4.92 -8.13 23.47
CA LEU A 459 -5.92 -7.76 24.47
C LEU A 459 -5.95 -6.25 24.76
N GLU A 460 -4.79 -5.59 24.79
CA GLU A 460 -4.68 -4.12 24.89
C GLU A 460 -5.43 -3.44 23.75
N GLY A 461 -5.13 -3.81 22.50
CA GLY A 461 -5.83 -3.27 21.33
C GLY A 461 -7.32 -3.55 21.31
N LEU A 462 -7.77 -4.72 21.81
CA LEU A 462 -9.20 -5.04 21.91
C LEU A 462 -9.92 -4.20 22.98
N ARG A 463 -9.24 -3.76 24.04
CA ARG A 463 -9.79 -2.81 25.04
C ARG A 463 -9.90 -1.39 24.49
N GLU A 464 -8.99 -1.03 23.57
CA GLU A 464 -8.97 0.28 22.91
C GLU A 464 -9.84 0.35 21.65
N ALA A 465 -10.37 -0.79 21.19
CA ALA A 465 -11.17 -0.89 19.96
C ALA A 465 -12.49 -0.08 20.01
N GLY A 466 -12.96 0.30 21.21
CA GLY A 466 -14.15 1.13 21.36
C GLY A 466 -15.44 0.44 20.92
N PHE A 467 -15.55 -0.89 21.12
CA PHE A 467 -16.75 -1.64 20.76
C PHE A 467 -18.02 -1.08 21.44
N PHE A 468 -17.87 -0.69 22.71
CA PHE A 468 -18.91 -0.09 23.54
C PHE A 468 -18.33 1.08 24.35
N SER A 469 -19.19 1.93 24.91
CA SER A 469 -18.77 3.08 25.73
C SER A 469 -17.95 2.69 26.97
N SER A 470 -18.24 1.53 27.55
CA SER A 470 -17.53 0.95 28.69
C SER A 470 -17.65 -0.57 28.62
N TYR A 471 -16.53 -1.30 28.60
CA TYR A 471 -16.52 -2.76 28.53
C TYR A 471 -15.18 -3.37 28.94
N ASP A 472 -15.24 -4.66 29.28
CA ASP A 472 -14.11 -5.52 29.57
C ASP A 472 -14.09 -6.72 28.61
N VAL A 473 -12.93 -7.02 28.05
CA VAL A 473 -12.70 -8.28 27.32
C VAL A 473 -12.32 -9.35 28.35
N THR A 474 -13.26 -10.24 28.66
CA THR A 474 -13.11 -11.26 29.70
C THR A 474 -12.57 -12.60 29.18
N GLY A 475 -12.61 -12.81 27.87
CA GLY A 475 -12.10 -14.01 27.21
C GLY A 475 -11.71 -13.72 25.77
N TYR A 476 -10.58 -14.28 25.33
CA TYR A 476 -10.10 -14.16 23.96
C TYR A 476 -9.30 -15.39 23.54
N ASP A 477 -9.71 -16.02 22.45
CA ASP A 477 -9.04 -17.18 21.86
C ASP A 477 -9.20 -17.21 20.34
N TRP A 478 -8.31 -17.93 19.66
CA TRP A 478 -8.40 -18.12 18.22
C TRP A 478 -7.78 -19.44 17.77
N ARG A 479 -8.21 -19.92 16.61
CA ARG A 479 -7.65 -21.09 15.94
C ARG A 479 -7.44 -20.81 14.46
N GLU A 480 -6.20 -20.93 14.01
CA GLU A 480 -5.85 -20.82 12.59
C GLU A 480 -5.95 -22.17 11.89
N GLN A 481 -6.51 -22.18 10.69
CA GLN A 481 -6.48 -23.33 9.79
C GLN A 481 -5.74 -22.96 8.51
N LYS A 482 -4.55 -23.53 8.34
CA LYS A 482 -3.76 -23.40 7.11
C LYS A 482 -4.35 -24.29 6.02
N SER A 483 -4.74 -23.69 4.90
CA SER A 483 -5.15 -24.39 3.68
C SER A 483 -4.91 -23.46 2.48
N VAL A 484 -5.19 -23.93 1.26
CA VAL A 484 -5.12 -23.08 0.05
C VAL A 484 -6.01 -21.84 0.18
N LEU A 485 -7.15 -21.99 0.86
CA LEU A 485 -7.95 -20.87 1.34
C LEU A 485 -7.98 -20.88 2.88
N PRO A 486 -7.10 -20.13 3.56
CA PRO A 486 -7.02 -20.15 5.01
C PRO A 486 -8.25 -19.53 5.65
N PHE A 487 -8.49 -19.92 6.90
CA PHE A 487 -9.44 -19.26 7.77
C PHE A 487 -8.96 -19.23 9.22
N ILE A 488 -9.48 -18.28 9.99
CA ILE A 488 -9.27 -18.16 11.43
C ILE A 488 -10.64 -18.15 12.12
N ASP A 489 -10.80 -19.02 13.10
CA ASP A 489 -11.92 -19.00 14.04
C ASP A 489 -11.51 -18.21 15.28
N GLU A 490 -12.11 -17.04 15.50
CA GLU A 490 -11.90 -16.14 16.65
C GLU A 490 -13.06 -16.25 17.63
N GLN A 491 -12.76 -16.28 18.93
CA GLN A 491 -13.74 -16.21 19.99
C GLN A 491 -13.44 -15.06 20.96
N MET A 492 -14.46 -14.28 21.28
CA MET A 492 -14.38 -13.19 22.26
C MET A 492 -15.52 -13.25 23.26
N ASP A 493 -15.21 -13.09 24.54
CA ASP A 493 -16.18 -12.87 25.61
C ASP A 493 -16.03 -11.44 26.13
N ILE A 494 -17.11 -10.67 26.13
CA ILE A 494 -17.12 -9.26 26.51
C ILE A 494 -18.21 -9.01 27.56
N SER A 495 -17.87 -8.25 28.60
CA SER A 495 -18.83 -7.66 29.54
C SER A 495 -18.90 -6.15 29.29
N ALA A 496 -20.05 -5.65 28.83
CA ALA A 496 -20.27 -4.23 28.57
C ALA A 496 -21.18 -3.63 29.65
N HIS A 497 -20.81 -2.46 30.15
CA HIS A 497 -21.52 -1.77 31.23
C HIS A 497 -22.43 -0.69 30.66
N ALA A 498 -23.65 -0.56 31.19
CA ALA A 498 -24.68 0.37 30.74
C ALA A 498 -24.91 0.32 29.21
N TYR A 499 -24.87 -0.88 28.63
CA TYR A 499 -25.04 -1.07 27.20
C TYR A 499 -26.44 -0.68 26.74
N ALA A 500 -27.46 -1.29 27.35
CA ALA A 500 -28.84 -0.92 27.11
C ALA A 500 -29.19 0.29 27.96
N THR A 501 -29.73 1.33 27.33
CA THR A 501 -30.22 2.49 28.08
C THR A 501 -31.58 2.15 28.67
N VAL A 502 -31.68 2.11 30.00
CA VAL A 502 -32.95 1.92 30.73
C VAL A 502 -33.45 3.28 31.22
N THR A 503 -34.69 3.64 30.88
CA THR A 503 -35.31 4.91 31.30
C THR A 503 -36.77 4.68 31.65
N GLY A 504 -37.10 4.76 32.95
CA GLY A 504 -38.43 4.42 33.45
C GLY A 504 -38.77 2.96 33.16
N LYS A 505 -39.84 2.72 32.39
CA LYS A 505 -40.23 1.38 31.94
C LYS A 505 -39.62 0.97 30.59
N ARG A 506 -38.86 1.85 29.92
CA ARG A 506 -38.33 1.60 28.58
C ARG A 506 -36.88 1.15 28.60
N MET A 507 -36.52 0.27 27.66
CA MET A 507 -35.15 -0.17 27.40
C MET A 507 -34.85 0.00 25.91
N PHE A 508 -33.72 0.64 25.59
CA PHE A 508 -33.26 0.91 24.24
C PHE A 508 -32.03 0.07 23.93
N ILE A 509 -32.09 -0.72 22.85
CA ILE A 509 -31.01 -1.64 22.45
C ILE A 509 -30.68 -1.43 20.98
N GLU A 510 -29.39 -1.31 20.65
CA GLU A 510 -28.90 -1.46 19.28
C GLU A 510 -28.56 -2.95 19.06
N PRO A 511 -29.14 -3.65 18.08
CA PRO A 511 -28.94 -5.09 17.96
C PRO A 511 -27.68 -5.48 17.16
N ASN A 512 -27.10 -4.56 16.39
CA ASN A 512 -25.79 -4.76 15.78
C ASN A 512 -24.69 -4.47 16.81
N LEU A 513 -24.02 -5.51 17.31
CA LEU A 513 -23.07 -5.35 18.42
C LEU A 513 -21.64 -5.02 17.96
N LEU A 514 -21.13 -5.66 16.90
CA LEU A 514 -19.69 -5.65 16.57
C LEU A 514 -19.35 -5.39 15.09
N ASN A 515 -20.33 -5.23 14.19
CA ASN A 515 -20.06 -5.04 12.76
C ASN A 515 -20.83 -3.84 12.19
N LYS A 516 -20.55 -2.65 12.69
CA LYS A 516 -21.20 -1.40 12.24
C LYS A 516 -20.41 -0.82 11.07
N SER A 517 -21.12 -0.43 10.02
CA SER A 517 -20.56 0.42 8.97
C SER A 517 -20.02 1.72 9.58
N SER A 518 -18.96 2.21 8.92
CA SER A 518 -18.08 3.29 9.38
C SER A 518 -18.79 4.65 9.44
N GLY A 519 -18.26 5.71 8.82
CA GLY A 519 -18.85 7.04 8.83
C GLY A 519 -19.97 7.21 7.79
N ARG A 520 -20.65 8.36 7.84
CA ARG A 520 -21.50 8.80 6.73
C ARG A 520 -20.64 9.44 5.64
N LEU A 521 -21.08 9.31 4.41
CA LEU A 521 -20.52 10.00 3.25
C LEU A 521 -21.36 11.24 2.93
N SER A 522 -20.71 12.34 2.53
CA SER A 522 -21.44 13.47 1.96
C SER A 522 -22.04 13.05 0.62
N ALA A 523 -23.34 13.30 0.41
CA ALA A 523 -23.97 13.05 -0.89
C ALA A 523 -23.74 14.21 -1.87
N ASP A 524 -23.48 15.41 -1.36
CA ASP A 524 -23.21 16.60 -2.15
C ASP A 524 -21.71 16.70 -2.39
N SER A 525 -21.27 16.25 -3.57
CA SER A 525 -19.90 16.48 -4.04
C SER A 525 -19.91 16.73 -5.55
N THR A 526 -19.14 17.74 -5.98
CA THR A 526 -18.79 17.93 -7.39
C THR A 526 -17.62 17.01 -7.74
N ARG A 527 -17.80 15.70 -7.49
CA ARG A 527 -16.72 14.71 -7.55
C ARG A 527 -16.11 14.64 -8.95
N LYS A 528 -14.79 14.67 -9.03
CA LYS A 528 -14.04 14.53 -10.29
C LYS A 528 -13.45 13.15 -10.48
N SER A 529 -12.98 12.52 -9.41
CA SER A 529 -12.25 11.26 -9.51
C SER A 529 -13.18 10.07 -9.58
N ALA A 530 -12.72 9.03 -10.28
CA ALA A 530 -13.33 7.70 -10.17
C ALA A 530 -13.35 7.21 -8.71
N ILE A 531 -14.16 6.20 -8.46
CA ILE A 531 -14.25 5.49 -7.19
C ILE A 531 -13.46 4.19 -7.35
N TYR A 532 -12.60 3.88 -6.39
CA TYR A 532 -11.87 2.63 -6.28
C TYR A 532 -12.21 1.95 -4.95
N LEU A 533 -12.79 0.76 -5.04
CA LEU A 533 -13.09 -0.12 -3.91
C LEU A 533 -12.15 -1.33 -4.00
N ASN A 534 -11.32 -1.56 -2.98
CA ASN A 534 -10.13 -2.42 -3.06
C ASN A 534 -10.42 -3.88 -3.48
N TYR A 535 -11.22 -4.63 -2.72
CA TYR A 535 -11.56 -6.02 -3.02
C TYR A 535 -13.01 -6.36 -2.65
N SER A 536 -13.51 -7.48 -3.17
CA SER A 536 -14.86 -7.98 -2.89
C SER A 536 -14.87 -8.89 -1.67
N TYR A 537 -15.87 -8.76 -0.80
CA TYR A 537 -16.02 -9.58 0.40
C TYR A 537 -17.47 -9.75 0.81
N ARG A 538 -17.74 -10.75 1.67
CA ARG A 538 -19.04 -10.95 2.29
C ARG A 538 -18.94 -11.06 3.80
N ASP A 539 -19.79 -10.30 4.49
CA ASP A 539 -19.92 -10.34 5.93
C ASP A 539 -21.33 -10.79 6.31
N VAL A 540 -21.45 -11.71 7.25
CA VAL A 540 -22.71 -12.18 7.79
C VAL A 540 -22.63 -12.21 9.31
N ASP A 541 -23.55 -11.54 9.98
CA ASP A 541 -23.65 -11.51 11.44
C ASP A 541 -25.02 -12.05 11.86
N SER A 542 -25.03 -12.99 12.81
CA SER A 542 -26.23 -13.51 13.49
C SER A 542 -26.11 -13.25 14.98
N VAL A 543 -26.93 -12.35 15.50
CA VAL A 543 -26.91 -11.91 16.90
C VAL A 543 -28.18 -12.37 17.60
N LYS A 544 -28.02 -13.00 18.76
CA LYS A 544 -29.12 -13.36 19.67
C LYS A 544 -28.90 -12.63 20.98
N ILE A 545 -29.87 -11.83 21.41
CA ILE A 545 -29.81 -11.05 22.64
C ILE A 545 -30.98 -11.48 23.53
N THR A 546 -30.70 -12.17 24.62
CA THR A 546 -31.70 -12.45 25.66
C THR A 546 -31.89 -11.21 26.52
N ILE A 547 -33.13 -10.79 26.69
CA ILE A 547 -33.53 -9.64 27.51
C ILE A 547 -34.25 -10.11 28.79
N PRO A 548 -34.34 -9.25 29.83
CA PRO A 548 -35.06 -9.60 31.05
C PRO A 548 -36.54 -9.89 30.77
N GLU A 549 -37.14 -10.73 31.62
CA GLU A 549 -38.57 -11.01 31.53
C GLU A 549 -39.44 -9.77 31.76
N GLY A 550 -40.67 -9.80 31.25
CA GLY A 550 -41.66 -8.74 31.43
C GLY A 550 -41.57 -7.58 30.43
N TYR A 551 -40.59 -7.60 29.52
CA TYR A 551 -40.50 -6.65 28.42
C TYR A 551 -41.27 -7.11 27.18
N THR A 552 -41.89 -6.16 26.47
CA THR A 552 -42.45 -6.36 25.14
C THR A 552 -41.99 -5.27 24.18
N ALA A 553 -41.94 -5.56 22.87
CA ALA A 553 -41.59 -4.57 21.87
C ALA A 553 -42.62 -3.43 21.82
N GLU A 554 -42.12 -2.19 21.96
CA GLU A 554 -42.84 -0.97 21.64
C GLU A 554 -42.52 -0.52 20.20
N ALA A 555 -41.25 -0.66 19.78
CA ALA A 555 -40.83 -0.39 18.41
C ALA A 555 -39.69 -1.34 17.99
N VAL A 556 -39.78 -1.89 16.79
CA VAL A 556 -38.75 -2.75 16.17
C VAL A 556 -38.31 -2.11 14.85
N PRO A 557 -37.00 -2.02 14.56
CA PRO A 557 -36.52 -1.58 13.26
C PRO A 557 -37.12 -2.42 12.13
N GLN A 558 -37.63 -1.75 11.09
CA GLN A 558 -38.12 -2.44 9.91
C GLN A 558 -36.97 -3.15 9.18
N PRO A 559 -37.22 -4.31 8.54
CA PRO A 559 -36.22 -4.96 7.70
C PRO A 559 -35.72 -4.01 6.61
N VAL A 560 -34.41 -4.00 6.39
CA VAL A 560 -33.76 -3.21 5.33
C VAL A 560 -33.15 -4.19 4.35
N SER A 561 -33.37 -3.92 3.05
CA SER A 561 -32.71 -4.61 1.94
C SER A 561 -32.30 -3.55 0.93
N LEU A 562 -31.02 -3.52 0.58
CA LEU A 562 -30.44 -2.57 -0.36
C LEU A 562 -29.72 -3.37 -1.45
N ASP A 563 -29.93 -2.99 -2.70
CA ASP A 563 -29.22 -3.54 -3.85
C ASP A 563 -28.61 -2.38 -4.65
N SER A 564 -27.33 -2.47 -4.95
CA SER A 564 -26.59 -1.46 -5.68
C SER A 564 -25.48 -2.10 -6.51
N GLN A 565 -24.91 -1.33 -7.44
CA GLN A 565 -23.72 -1.75 -8.18
C GLN A 565 -22.48 -1.98 -7.28
N PHE A 566 -22.46 -1.39 -6.09
CA PHE A 566 -21.38 -1.51 -5.11
C PHE A 566 -21.54 -2.72 -4.18
N GLY A 567 -22.70 -3.38 -4.21
CA GLY A 567 -22.98 -4.44 -3.26
C GLY A 567 -24.45 -4.59 -2.88
N LYS A 568 -24.68 -5.55 -1.98
CA LYS A 568 -25.97 -5.81 -1.36
C LYS A 568 -25.85 -5.68 0.15
N TYR A 569 -26.90 -5.17 0.78
CA TYR A 569 -26.99 -5.11 2.24
C TYR A 569 -28.37 -5.61 2.67
N SER A 570 -28.42 -6.38 3.75
CA SER A 570 -29.67 -6.68 4.42
C SER A 570 -29.51 -6.67 5.93
N SER A 571 -30.56 -6.23 6.63
CA SER A 571 -30.64 -6.33 8.09
C SER A 571 -32.07 -6.59 8.53
N LYS A 572 -32.27 -7.50 9.47
CA LYS A 572 -33.58 -7.84 10.02
C LYS A 572 -33.49 -8.06 11.52
N VAL A 573 -34.45 -7.51 12.26
CA VAL A 573 -34.66 -7.75 13.69
C VAL A 573 -35.97 -8.51 13.88
N THR A 574 -35.97 -9.59 14.65
CA THR A 574 -37.17 -10.30 15.11
C THR A 574 -37.14 -10.42 16.63
N LEU A 575 -38.32 -10.40 17.25
CA LEU A 575 -38.47 -10.68 18.68
C LEU A 575 -39.17 -12.03 18.84
N GLU A 576 -38.48 -12.98 19.46
CA GLU A 576 -38.94 -14.34 19.73
C GLU A 576 -39.02 -14.53 21.25
N GLY A 577 -40.20 -14.29 21.84
CA GLY A 577 -40.34 -14.26 23.29
C GLY A 577 -39.51 -13.15 23.93
N ASN A 578 -38.56 -13.52 24.79
CA ASN A 578 -37.59 -12.62 25.42
C ASN A 578 -36.22 -12.61 24.69
N MET A 579 -36.18 -12.97 23.41
CA MET A 579 -34.96 -13.00 22.62
C MET A 579 -35.08 -12.10 21.40
N ILE A 580 -34.15 -11.17 21.25
CA ILE A 580 -33.98 -10.39 20.02
C ILE A 580 -33.05 -11.19 19.11
N VAL A 581 -33.50 -11.48 17.88
CA VAL A 581 -32.67 -12.08 16.84
C VAL A 581 -32.40 -11.02 15.78
N TYR A 582 -31.13 -10.75 15.51
CA TYR A 582 -30.69 -9.82 14.48
C TYR A 582 -29.80 -10.52 13.48
N VAL A 583 -30.14 -10.41 12.21
CA VAL A 583 -29.34 -10.94 11.11
C VAL A 583 -28.97 -9.79 10.19
N ARG A 584 -27.67 -9.70 9.87
CA ARG A 584 -27.10 -8.72 8.95
C ARG A 584 -26.25 -9.45 7.91
N ALA A 585 -26.34 -9.02 6.65
CA ALA A 585 -25.45 -9.49 5.59
C ALA A 585 -25.01 -8.34 4.68
N ILE A 586 -23.74 -8.34 4.30
CA ILE A 586 -23.15 -7.44 3.31
C ILE A 586 -22.46 -8.27 2.24
N ASP A 587 -22.74 -7.94 0.99
CA ASP A 587 -21.91 -8.27 -0.15
C ASP A 587 -21.26 -6.97 -0.63
N HIS A 588 -19.96 -6.80 -0.40
CA HIS A 588 -19.21 -5.66 -0.91
C HIS A 588 -18.56 -6.04 -2.25
N LYS A 589 -18.80 -5.23 -3.29
CA LYS A 589 -18.18 -5.42 -4.60
C LYS A 589 -17.03 -4.43 -4.76
N GLY A 590 -15.81 -4.97 -4.85
CA GLY A 590 -14.63 -4.21 -5.22
C GLY A 590 -14.61 -3.88 -6.71
N GLY A 591 -13.87 -2.84 -7.08
CA GLY A 591 -13.68 -2.43 -8.47
C GLY A 591 -13.55 -0.92 -8.66
N HIS A 592 -13.50 -0.54 -9.93
CA HIS A 592 -13.48 0.85 -10.37
C HIS A 592 -14.87 1.28 -10.84
N TYR A 593 -15.36 2.42 -10.36
CA TYR A 593 -16.65 3.00 -10.73
C TYR A 593 -16.47 4.47 -11.16
N PRO A 594 -17.32 5.00 -12.06
CA PRO A 594 -17.21 6.38 -12.51
C PRO A 594 -17.53 7.38 -11.39
N ALA A 595 -16.97 8.59 -11.46
CA ALA A 595 -17.22 9.67 -10.50
C ALA A 595 -18.72 9.96 -10.29
N SER A 596 -19.49 9.89 -11.38
CA SER A 596 -20.95 10.10 -11.38
C SER A 596 -21.72 9.12 -10.50
N ALA A 597 -21.14 7.96 -10.17
CA ALA A 597 -21.77 6.95 -9.32
C ALA A 597 -21.67 7.28 -7.82
N TYR A 598 -20.90 8.29 -7.43
CA TYR A 598 -20.62 8.57 -6.01
C TYR A 598 -21.86 8.95 -5.21
N GLY A 599 -22.79 9.69 -5.82
CA GLY A 599 -24.07 10.01 -5.16
C GLY A 599 -24.83 8.74 -4.74
N ASP A 600 -24.78 7.68 -5.55
CA ASP A 600 -25.41 6.40 -5.23
C ASP A 600 -24.60 5.59 -4.21
N LEU A 601 -23.27 5.67 -4.24
CA LEU A 601 -22.41 5.09 -3.21
C LEU A 601 -22.72 5.71 -1.84
N ALA A 602 -22.78 7.05 -1.78
CA ALA A 602 -23.12 7.79 -0.57
C ALA A 602 -24.50 7.42 -0.05
N LYS A 603 -25.52 7.31 -0.92
CA LYS A 603 -26.85 6.83 -0.53
C LYS A 603 -26.80 5.41 0.04
N PHE A 604 -26.12 4.49 -0.64
CA PHE A 604 -26.00 3.09 -0.20
C PHE A 604 -25.31 2.98 1.17
N TYR A 605 -24.16 3.64 1.35
CA TYR A 605 -23.40 3.61 2.59
C TYR A 605 -24.12 4.34 3.74
N ASN A 606 -24.79 5.46 3.47
CA ASN A 606 -25.56 6.17 4.48
C ASN A 606 -26.83 5.42 4.91
N ALA A 607 -27.49 4.71 3.98
CA ALA A 607 -28.62 3.85 4.31
C ALA A 607 -28.17 2.67 5.19
N MET A 608 -27.04 2.04 4.85
CA MET A 608 -26.39 1.02 5.67
C MET A 608 -25.98 1.55 7.05
N TYR A 609 -25.35 2.74 7.12
CA TYR A 609 -24.98 3.42 8.37
C TYR A 609 -26.17 3.61 9.30
N LYS A 610 -27.31 4.05 8.73
CA LYS A 610 -28.56 4.25 9.47
C LYS A 610 -29.15 2.92 9.94
N ALA A 611 -29.17 1.90 9.08
CA ALA A 611 -29.71 0.59 9.40
C ALA A 611 -28.92 -0.12 10.50
N ASP A 612 -27.58 -0.04 10.46
CA ASP A 612 -26.70 -0.61 11.48
C ASP A 612 -26.87 0.01 12.88
N ARG A 613 -27.47 1.21 12.96
CA ARG A 613 -27.74 1.94 14.20
C ARG A 613 -29.23 2.01 14.55
N GLY A 614 -30.05 1.16 13.92
CA GLY A 614 -31.47 1.04 14.25
C GLY A 614 -31.66 0.45 15.65
N ARG A 615 -32.45 1.12 16.49
CA ARG A 615 -32.70 0.67 17.88
C ARG A 615 -34.04 -0.03 18.00
N ILE A 616 -34.08 -1.11 18.78
CA ILE A 616 -35.31 -1.66 19.31
C ILE A 616 -35.66 -0.94 20.62
N VAL A 617 -36.94 -0.63 20.80
CA VAL A 617 -37.49 -0.06 22.03
C VAL A 617 -38.39 -1.10 22.67
N LEU A 618 -38.09 -1.46 23.90
CA LEU A 618 -38.85 -2.39 24.70
C LEU A 618 -39.50 -1.63 25.86
N VAL A 619 -40.69 -2.07 26.26
CA VAL A 619 -41.41 -1.53 27.42
C VAL A 619 -41.75 -2.65 28.40
N LYS A 620 -41.47 -2.42 29.68
CA LYS A 620 -41.83 -3.33 30.78
C LYS A 620 -43.33 -3.21 31.03
N LYS A 621 -44.04 -4.34 31.01
CA LYS A 621 -45.47 -4.40 31.37
C LYS A 621 -45.69 -3.91 32.79
#